data_AF-Q756D4-F1
#
_entry.id   AF-Q756D4-F1
#
_cell.length_a   1.000
_cell.length_b   1.000
_cell.length_c   1.000
_cell.angle_alpha   90.00
_cell.angle_beta   90.00
_cell.angle_gamma   90.00
#
_symmetry.space_group_name_H-M   'P 1'
#
loop_
_entity.id
_entity.type
_entity.pdbx_description
1 polymer ?
#
loop_
_entity_poly.entity_id
_entity_poly.type
_entity_poly.pdbx_seq_one_letter_code
_entity_poly.pdbx_strand_id
1 'polypeptide(L)'
;MKQDKRKYSGFVQSVGITCVLILIILWTLLPYPLLDPEKRLAEPQTTTESISLFLDELVELFPQRYWIICIQCMILMDMLFVYIGLPIFNQSVLTVRLDDLRTITDSKASVVMCESHAEFLTSYAHTETSGVYDLPITEVSRLLYGKARHKSD
;
A
#
# COMPACT_ATOMS: atom_id res chain seq x y z
N MET A 1 13.75 24.15 22.49
CA MET A 1 14.60 22.92 22.43
C MET A 1 13.87 21.64 22.00
N LYS A 2 12.53 21.56 21.95
CA LYS A 2 11.80 20.32 21.56
C LYS A 2 11.59 20.15 20.04
N GLN A 3 11.62 21.24 19.26
CA GLN A 3 11.37 21.21 17.80
C GLN A 3 12.58 20.72 16.97
N ASP A 4 13.82 20.96 17.38
CA ASP A 4 14.99 20.56 16.57
C ASP A 4 15.23 19.05 16.56
N LYS A 5 14.85 18.31 17.61
CA LYS A 5 14.98 16.85 17.66
C LYS A 5 14.18 16.12 16.58
N ARG A 6 13.10 16.71 16.05
CA ARG A 6 12.27 16.09 15.00
C ARG A 6 12.78 16.36 13.59
N LYS A 7 13.61 17.38 13.36
CA LYS A 7 14.09 17.73 12.01
C LYS A 7 14.95 16.63 11.38
N TYR A 8 15.63 15.83 12.20
CA TYR A 8 16.53 14.77 11.73
C TYR A 8 15.97 13.36 11.86
N SER A 9 14.79 13.16 12.47
CA SER A 9 14.30 11.80 12.72
C SER A 9 14.03 11.04 11.42
N GLY A 10 13.44 11.70 10.42
CA GLY A 10 13.19 11.08 9.11
C GLY A 10 14.47 10.75 8.35
N PHE A 11 15.48 11.62 8.42
CA PHE A 11 16.78 11.38 7.80
C PHE A 11 17.55 10.24 8.47
N VAL A 12 17.57 10.18 9.81
CA VAL A 12 18.22 9.09 10.55
C VAL A 12 17.51 7.76 10.28
N GLN A 13 16.17 7.76 10.16
CA GLN A 13 15.42 6.57 9.80
C GLN A 13 15.75 6.09 8.39
N SER A 14 15.77 6.98 7.39
CA SER A 14 16.07 6.57 6.02
C SER A 14 17.50 6.05 5.88
N VAL A 15 18.48 6.72 6.49
CA VAL A 15 19.88 6.26 6.50
C VAL A 15 20.04 4.94 7.25
N GLY A 16 19.35 4.78 8.39
CA GLY A 16 19.36 3.52 9.12
C GLY A 16 18.80 2.36 8.30
N ILE A 17 17.68 2.57 7.62
CA ILE A 17 17.04 1.56 6.76
C ILE A 17 17.94 1.23 5.55
N THR A 18 18.54 2.22 4.89
CA THR A 18 19.42 1.96 3.74
C THR A 18 20.69 1.23 4.15
N CYS A 19 21.30 1.56 5.29
CA CYS A 19 22.44 0.82 5.82
C CYS A 19 22.09 -0.65 6.12
N VAL A 20 20.93 -0.90 6.74
CA VAL A 20 20.44 -2.27 7.00
C VAL A 20 20.18 -3.02 5.70
N LEU A 21 19.58 -2.38 4.70
CA LEU A 21 19.29 -2.99 3.41
C LEU A 21 20.58 -3.35 2.65
N ILE A 22 21.58 -2.46 2.66
CA ILE A 22 22.89 -2.74 2.08
C ILE A 22 23.56 -3.91 2.80
N LEU A 23 23.51 -3.94 4.14
CA LEU A 23 24.04 -5.05 4.94
C LEU A 23 23.37 -6.37 4.55
N ILE A 24 22.04 -6.40 4.44
CA ILE A 24 21.28 -7.60 4.02
C ILE A 24 21.68 -8.04 2.61
N ILE A 25 21.84 -7.12 1.66
CA ILE A 25 22.25 -7.44 0.29
C ILE A 25 23.67 -8.05 0.28
N LEU A 26 24.62 -7.39 0.93
CA LEU A 26 26.01 -7.87 1.01
C LEU A 26 26.08 -9.23 1.69
N TRP A 27 25.32 -9.39 2.77
CA TRP A 27 25.20 -10.63 3.52
C TRP A 27 24.62 -11.78 2.68
N THR A 28 23.62 -11.49 1.86
CA THR A 28 23.00 -12.47 0.97
C THR A 28 23.95 -12.90 -0.16
N LEU A 29 24.80 -12.00 -0.65
CA LEU A 29 25.71 -12.21 -1.79
C LEU A 29 27.07 -12.82 -1.43
N LEU A 30 27.52 -12.73 -0.17
CA LEU A 30 28.78 -13.34 0.26
C LEU A 30 28.77 -14.85 -0.06
N PRO A 31 29.87 -15.56 -0.30
CA PRO A 31 29.86 -17.03 -0.33
C PRO A 31 29.80 -17.64 1.09
N TYR A 32 29.22 -18.83 1.25
CA TYR A 32 29.30 -19.61 2.50
C TYR A 32 29.51 -21.10 2.17
N PRO A 33 30.43 -21.82 2.85
CA PRO A 33 31.39 -21.30 3.83
C PRO A 33 32.41 -20.35 3.18
N LEU A 34 32.95 -19.38 3.93
CA LEU A 34 33.94 -18.44 3.40
C LEU A 34 35.31 -19.09 3.29
N LEU A 35 35.61 -20.00 4.21
CA LEU A 35 36.87 -20.73 4.29
C LEU A 35 36.64 -22.23 4.12
N ASP A 36 37.51 -22.88 3.34
CA ASP A 36 37.52 -24.33 3.20
C ASP A 36 37.75 -25.00 4.59
N PRO A 37 37.12 -26.15 4.87
CA PRO A 37 37.23 -26.80 6.17
C PRO A 37 38.69 -27.14 6.55
N GLU A 38 39.54 -27.42 5.57
CA GLU A 38 40.97 -27.67 5.78
C GLU A 38 41.70 -26.43 6.32
N LYS A 39 41.34 -25.23 5.85
CA LYS A 39 41.95 -23.96 6.29
C LYS A 39 41.43 -23.51 7.65
N ARG A 40 40.20 -23.90 8.04
CA ARG A 40 39.67 -23.64 9.39
C ARG A 40 40.46 -24.38 10.47
N LEU A 41 41.05 -25.53 10.15
CA LEU A 41 41.82 -26.35 11.08
C LEU A 41 43.31 -25.96 11.16
N ALA A 42 43.80 -25.18 10.20
CA ALA A 42 45.18 -24.73 10.18
C ALA A 42 45.39 -23.54 11.14
N GLU A 43 46.48 -23.57 11.91
CA GLU A 43 46.87 -22.40 12.72
C GLU A 43 47.25 -21.24 11.80
N PRO A 44 46.67 -20.04 11.97
CA PRO A 44 46.95 -18.90 11.10
C PRO A 44 48.42 -18.48 11.26
N GLN A 45 49.18 -18.52 10.16
CA GLN A 45 50.58 -18.10 10.14
C GLN A 45 50.70 -16.62 9.75
N THR A 46 49.68 -16.09 9.07
CA THR A 46 49.66 -14.72 8.55
C THR A 46 48.48 -13.90 9.10
N THR A 47 48.65 -12.58 9.13
CA THR A 47 47.58 -11.65 9.55
C THR A 47 46.36 -11.73 8.64
N THR A 48 46.56 -12.01 7.35
CA THR A 48 45.48 -12.18 6.37
C THR A 48 44.63 -13.41 6.65
N GLU A 49 45.24 -14.53 7.05
CA GLU A 49 44.52 -15.75 7.45
C GLU A 49 43.72 -15.51 8.73
N SER A 50 44.30 -14.80 9.70
CA SER A 50 43.61 -14.42 10.94
C SER A 50 42.35 -13.59 10.67
N ILE A 51 42.42 -12.63 9.73
CA ILE A 51 41.26 -11.83 9.31
C ILE A 51 40.21 -12.72 8.63
N SER A 52 40.63 -13.66 7.78
CA SER A 52 39.70 -14.55 7.07
C SER A 52 38.96 -15.51 8.02
N LEU A 53 39.66 -16.02 9.05
CA LEU A 53 39.06 -16.84 10.10
C LEU A 53 38.06 -16.04 10.92
N PHE A 54 38.42 -14.80 11.31
CA PHE A 54 37.51 -13.92 12.04
C PHE A 54 36.25 -13.57 11.23
N LEU A 55 36.40 -13.31 9.92
CA LEU A 55 35.25 -13.05 9.04
C LEU A 55 34.34 -14.27 8.92
N ASP A 56 34.90 -15.47 8.84
CA ASP A 56 34.15 -16.71 8.73
C ASP A 56 33.40 -17.05 10.04
N GLU A 57 34.01 -16.80 11.21
CA GLU A 57 33.35 -16.90 12.52
C GLU A 57 32.24 -15.84 12.69
N LEU A 58 32.52 -14.61 12.28
CA LEU A 58 31.51 -13.54 12.23
C LEU A 58 30.37 -13.94 11.29
N VAL A 59 30.67 -14.62 10.18
CA VAL A 59 29.64 -15.10 9.26
C VAL A 59 28.72 -16.15 9.91
N GLU A 60 29.30 -17.00 10.75
CA GLU A 60 28.60 -18.05 11.49
C GLU A 60 27.69 -17.52 12.62
N LEU A 61 28.01 -16.33 13.17
CA LEU A 61 27.23 -15.69 14.23
C LEU A 61 25.86 -15.15 13.76
N PHE A 62 25.78 -14.71 12.51
CA PHE A 62 24.53 -14.17 11.95
C PHE A 62 23.54 -15.30 11.59
N PRO A 63 22.25 -14.97 11.40
CA PRO A 63 21.24 -15.95 11.00
C PRO A 63 21.63 -16.69 9.72
N GLN A 64 21.43 -18.02 9.72
CA GLN A 64 21.61 -18.84 8.52
C GLN A 64 20.85 -18.23 7.34
N ARG A 65 21.47 -18.22 6.16
CA ARG A 65 20.93 -17.61 4.92
C ARG A 65 19.50 -17.99 4.61
N TYR A 66 19.14 -19.23 4.95
CA TYR A 66 17.78 -19.76 4.83
C TYR A 66 16.75 -18.81 5.46
N TRP A 67 17.01 -18.31 6.67
CA TRP A 67 16.10 -17.40 7.37
C TRP A 67 15.95 -16.05 6.69
N ILE A 68 17.01 -15.51 6.11
CA ILE A 68 16.95 -14.23 5.38
C ILE A 68 16.06 -14.37 4.14
N ILE A 69 16.23 -15.46 3.39
CA ILE A 69 15.37 -15.75 2.23
C ILE A 69 13.93 -15.95 2.68
N CYS A 70 13.68 -16.72 3.74
CA CYS A 70 12.34 -16.89 4.31
C CYS A 70 11.70 -15.56 4.70
N ILE A 71 12.43 -14.67 5.39
CA ILE A 71 11.94 -13.35 5.79
C ILE A 71 11.60 -12.49 4.57
N GLN A 72 12.47 -12.47 3.55
CA GLN A 72 12.21 -11.73 2.31
C GLN A 72 10.95 -12.28 1.59
N CYS A 73 10.80 -13.60 1.52
CA CYS A 73 9.60 -14.24 0.96
C CYS A 73 8.34 -13.91 1.77
N MET A 74 8.41 -13.92 3.11
CA MET A 74 7.28 -13.54 3.96
C MET A 74 6.85 -12.08 3.72
N ILE A 75 7.81 -11.14 3.64
CA ILE A 75 7.52 -9.73 3.35
C ILE A 75 6.87 -9.58 1.97
N LEU A 76 7.39 -10.26 0.95
CA LEU A 76 6.81 -10.22 -0.40
C LEU A 76 5.39 -10.80 -0.43
N MET A 77 5.14 -11.89 0.29
CA MET A 77 3.80 -12.47 0.40
C MET A 77 2.84 -11.56 1.16
N ASP A 78 3.29 -10.92 2.24
CA ASP A 78 2.48 -9.94 2.98
C ASP A 78 2.09 -8.74 2.11
N MET A 79 3.03 -8.20 1.32
CA MET A 79 2.74 -7.15 0.34
C MET A 79 1.69 -7.60 -0.69
N LEU A 80 1.78 -8.83 -1.19
CA LEU A 80 0.80 -9.40 -2.11
C LEU A 80 -0.58 -9.53 -1.46
N PHE A 81 -0.64 -10.01 -0.21
CA PHE A 81 -1.87 -10.12 0.56
C PHE A 81 -2.52 -8.76 0.79
N VAL A 82 -1.75 -7.73 1.12
CA VAL A 82 -2.27 -6.36 1.26
C VAL A 82 -2.76 -5.84 -0.08
N TYR A 83 -2.00 -6.03 -1.17
CA TYR A 83 -2.34 -5.52 -2.50
C TYR A 83 -3.63 -6.12 -3.06
N ILE A 84 -3.88 -7.40 -2.81
CA ILE A 84 -5.10 -8.10 -3.27
C ILE A 84 -6.24 -7.96 -2.24
N GLY A 85 -5.93 -8.15 -0.97
CA GLY A 85 -6.91 -8.20 0.11
C GLY A 85 -7.56 -6.85 0.39
N LEU A 86 -6.80 -5.75 0.33
CA LEU A 86 -7.34 -4.42 0.65
C LEU A 86 -8.40 -3.95 -0.37
N PRO A 87 -8.19 -4.08 -1.70
CA PRO A 87 -9.24 -3.80 -2.68
C PRO A 87 -10.47 -4.70 -2.53
N ILE A 88 -10.27 -6.01 -2.31
CA ILE A 88 -11.38 -6.96 -2.13
C ILE A 88 -12.19 -6.59 -0.89
N PHE A 89 -11.53 -6.29 0.23
CA PHE A 89 -12.17 -5.88 1.47
C PHE A 89 -12.92 -4.56 1.29
N ASN A 90 -12.30 -3.60 0.62
CA ASN A 90 -12.94 -2.32 0.33
C ASN A 90 -14.21 -2.50 -0.52
N GLN A 91 -14.15 -3.31 -1.58
CA GLN A 91 -15.29 -3.55 -2.46
C GLN A 91 -16.39 -4.40 -1.80
N SER A 92 -16.03 -5.39 -1.00
CA SER A 92 -16.99 -6.38 -0.49
C SER A 92 -17.60 -6.01 0.86
N VAL A 93 -16.88 -5.25 1.69
CA VAL A 93 -17.28 -4.95 3.07
C VAL A 93 -17.55 -3.47 3.29
N LEU A 94 -16.66 -2.59 2.81
CA LEU A 94 -16.77 -1.15 3.07
C LEU A 94 -17.65 -0.42 2.06
N THR A 95 -17.60 -0.82 0.79
CA THR A 95 -18.39 -0.22 -0.28
C THR A 95 -19.83 -0.70 -0.18
N VAL A 96 -20.75 0.26 -0.17
CA VAL A 96 -22.19 -0.01 -0.18
C VAL A 96 -22.59 -0.70 -1.49
N ARG A 97 -23.55 -1.62 -1.44
CA ARG A 97 -24.08 -2.30 -2.64
C ARG A 97 -24.67 -1.26 -3.60
N LEU A 98 -24.48 -1.46 -4.90
CA LEU A 98 -24.93 -0.50 -5.92
C LEU A 98 -26.45 -0.27 -5.91
N ASP A 99 -27.21 -1.27 -5.45
CA ASP A 99 -28.68 -1.23 -5.36
C ASP A 99 -29.20 -0.59 -4.06
N ASP A 100 -28.32 -0.18 -3.15
CA ASP A 100 -28.71 0.49 -1.92
C ASP A 100 -28.98 1.97 -2.20
N LEU A 101 -30.09 2.49 -1.69
CA LEU A 101 -30.47 3.90 -1.79
C LEU A 101 -29.40 4.84 -1.23
N ARG A 102 -28.56 4.36 -0.29
CA ARG A 102 -27.40 5.08 0.23
C ARG A 102 -26.36 5.46 -0.83
N THR A 103 -26.41 4.88 -2.03
CA THR A 103 -25.57 5.25 -3.17
C THR A 103 -26.06 6.51 -3.89
N ILE A 104 -27.35 6.84 -3.76
CA ILE A 104 -27.99 7.99 -4.39
C ILE A 104 -28.23 9.10 -3.36
N THR A 105 -28.54 8.72 -2.12
CA THR A 105 -29.06 9.64 -1.10
C THR A 105 -28.35 9.48 0.23
N ASP A 106 -28.28 10.55 1.02
CA ASP A 106 -27.66 10.53 2.34
C ASP A 106 -28.64 10.10 3.45
N SER A 107 -28.17 9.99 4.69
CA SER A 107 -29.02 9.62 5.82
C SER A 107 -30.09 10.66 6.22
N LYS A 108 -30.07 11.85 5.59
CA LYS A 108 -30.95 12.98 5.91
C LYS A 108 -31.93 13.30 4.78
N ALA A 109 -31.85 12.59 3.66
CA ALA A 109 -32.73 12.80 2.54
C ALA A 109 -34.18 12.44 2.87
N SER A 110 -35.10 13.29 2.41
CA SER A 110 -36.53 13.06 2.49
C SER A 110 -37.02 12.47 1.17
N VAL A 111 -37.27 11.16 1.15
CA VAL A 111 -37.80 10.48 -0.04
C VAL A 111 -39.32 10.49 0.02
N VAL A 112 -39.95 11.04 -1.02
CA VAL A 112 -41.42 11.01 -1.17
C VAL A 112 -41.85 9.60 -1.57
N MET A 113 -42.75 9.00 -0.79
CA MET A 113 -43.36 7.72 -1.12
C MET A 113 -44.57 7.98 -2.02
N CYS A 114 -44.48 7.58 -3.28
CA CYS A 114 -45.60 7.66 -4.23
C CYS A 114 -46.38 6.33 -4.19
N GLU A 115 -47.70 6.38 -4.26
CA GLU A 115 -48.52 5.15 -4.26
C GLU A 115 -48.45 4.44 -5.62
N SER A 116 -48.26 5.20 -6.69
CA SER A 116 -48.16 4.67 -8.05
C SER A 116 -46.98 5.24 -8.83
N HIS A 117 -46.45 4.44 -9.76
CA HIS A 117 -45.42 4.91 -10.69
C HIS A 117 -45.91 6.04 -11.59
N ALA A 118 -47.20 6.05 -11.93
CA ALA A 118 -47.81 7.11 -12.72
C ALA A 118 -47.77 8.46 -11.98
N GLU A 119 -48.12 8.46 -10.69
CA GLU A 119 -48.04 9.64 -9.83
C GLU A 119 -46.61 10.18 -9.73
N PHE A 120 -45.62 9.30 -9.57
CA PHE A 120 -44.22 9.69 -9.58
C PHE A 120 -43.84 10.42 -10.87
N LEU A 121 -44.21 9.87 -12.02
CA LEU A 121 -43.90 10.45 -13.33
C LEU A 121 -44.59 11.80 -13.56
N THR A 122 -45.85 11.94 -13.15
CA THR A 122 -46.62 13.16 -13.38
C THR A 122 -46.25 14.29 -12.43
N SER A 123 -45.99 13.96 -11.17
CA SER A 123 -45.89 14.96 -10.09
C SER A 123 -44.45 15.27 -9.67
N TYR A 124 -43.51 14.33 -9.85
CA TYR A 124 -42.17 14.45 -9.26
C TYR A 124 -41.03 14.27 -10.28
N ALA A 125 -41.19 13.44 -11.30
CA ALA A 125 -40.09 13.12 -12.23
C ALA A 125 -39.60 14.33 -13.04
N HIS A 126 -40.47 15.32 -13.25
CA HIS A 126 -40.18 16.52 -14.04
C HIS A 126 -40.38 17.82 -13.25
N THR A 127 -40.56 17.74 -11.93
CA THR A 127 -40.83 18.90 -11.08
C THR A 127 -39.78 19.00 -9.99
N GLU A 128 -39.11 20.14 -9.92
CA GLU A 128 -38.03 20.40 -8.96
C GLU A 128 -38.57 20.40 -7.52
N THR A 129 -37.86 19.74 -6.59
CA THR A 129 -38.28 19.63 -5.18
C THR A 129 -37.86 20.83 -4.32
N SER A 130 -36.99 21.68 -4.86
CA SER A 130 -36.51 22.94 -4.27
C SER A 130 -36.39 23.94 -5.42
N GLY A 131 -36.42 25.25 -5.19
CA GLY A 131 -36.30 26.28 -6.24
C GLY A 131 -34.92 26.35 -6.94
N VAL A 132 -34.23 25.22 -7.01
CA VAL A 132 -32.94 24.97 -7.63
C VAL A 132 -33.17 23.87 -8.66
N TYR A 133 -32.80 24.14 -9.91
CA TYR A 133 -32.96 23.22 -11.02
C TYR A 133 -32.10 21.97 -10.82
N ASP A 134 -32.68 20.93 -10.24
CA ASP A 134 -32.02 19.64 -10.06
C ASP A 134 -31.82 18.98 -11.42
N LEU A 135 -30.57 18.58 -11.69
CA LEU A 135 -30.26 17.86 -12.92
C LEU A 135 -30.71 16.40 -12.78
N PRO A 136 -31.42 15.80 -13.76
CA PRO A 136 -31.72 14.37 -13.74
C PRO A 136 -30.43 13.56 -13.55
N ILE A 137 -30.46 12.52 -12.72
CA ILE A 137 -29.24 11.75 -12.37
C ILE A 137 -28.50 11.22 -13.60
N THR A 138 -29.23 10.88 -14.67
CA THR A 138 -28.68 10.42 -15.96
C THR A 138 -27.82 11.50 -16.64
N GLU A 139 -28.11 12.77 -16.40
CA GLU A 139 -27.43 13.92 -16.99
C GLU A 139 -26.21 14.38 -16.18
N VAL A 140 -26.12 14.00 -14.90
CA VAL A 140 -25.05 14.46 -13.98
C VAL A 140 -23.68 14.04 -14.50
N SER A 141 -23.52 12.80 -14.95
CA SER A 141 -22.26 12.32 -15.52
C SER A 141 -21.89 13.07 -16.81
N ARG A 142 -22.88 13.37 -17.65
CA ARG A 142 -22.69 14.12 -18.88
C ARG A 142 -22.28 15.56 -18.60
N LEU A 143 -22.82 16.19 -17.56
CA LEU A 143 -22.46 17.56 -17.19
C LEU A 143 -21.08 17.64 -16.52
N LEU A 144 -20.78 16.73 -15.60
CA LEU A 144 -19.52 16.75 -14.83
C LEU A 144 -18.32 16.26 -15.64
N TYR A 145 -18.49 15.20 -16.43
CA TYR A 145 -17.40 14.56 -17.18
C TYR A 145 -17.49 14.78 -18.69
N GLY A 146 -18.60 15.33 -19.18
CA GLY A 146 -18.70 15.73 -20.57
C GLY A 146 -17.70 16.83 -20.86
N LYS A 147 -16.84 16.59 -21.84
CA LYS A 147 -15.86 17.56 -22.31
C LYS A 147 -16.62 18.84 -22.69
N ALA A 148 -16.38 19.93 -21.96
CA ALA A 148 -16.93 21.23 -22.31
C ALA A 148 -16.51 21.54 -23.75
N ARG A 149 -17.45 21.47 -24.69
CA ARG A 149 -17.20 21.99 -26.05
C ARG A 149 -17.10 23.50 -25.87
N HIS A 150 -15.87 23.99 -25.75
CA HIS A 150 -15.59 25.42 -25.78
C HIS A 150 -16.14 25.94 -27.11
N LYS A 151 -17.30 26.60 -27.06
CA LYS A 151 -17.93 27.20 -28.22
C LYS A 151 -17.15 28.49 -28.48
N SER A 152 -16.17 28.42 -29.38
CA SER A 152 -15.54 29.61 -29.97
C SER A 152 -16.50 30.16 -31.03
N ASP A 153 -17.38 31.06 -30.61
CA ASP A 153 -18.09 32.01 -31.49
C ASP A 153 -17.62 33.42 -31.12
#